data_AF-A0A661QH99-F1
#
_entry.id   AF-A0A661QH99-F1
#
_cell.length_a   1.000
_cell.length_b   1.000
_cell.length_c   1.000
_cell.angle_alpha   90.00
_cell.angle_beta   90.00
_cell.angle_gamma   90.00
#
_symmetry.space_group_name_H-M   'P 1'
#
loop_
_entity.id
_entity.type
_entity.pdbx_description
1 polymer ?
#
loop_
_entity_poly.entity_id
_entity_poly.type
_entity_poly.pdbx_seq_one_letter_code
_entity_poly.pdbx_strand_id
1 'polypeptide(L)'
;MDRSKNDNLSGKSLWKTTPTAARNLDMILGSVVKLPLTYWRENFFFMGADDAELFERSTGKFPKTSHPGKTHPIFSLKALPNHAGYRVCPCSSRKPFDRYGYRYIRKGCRLRFTNHEMDRNSYLVENILLNLPPTIAIKLRFNGEVPNVCMVVKKK
;
A
#
# COMPACT_ATOMS: atom_id res chain seq x y z
N MET A 1 55.69 9.06 -39.53
CA MET A 1 55.05 7.73 -39.54
C MET A 1 55.31 7.14 -38.17
N ASP A 2 54.39 7.35 -37.23
CA ASP A 2 53.31 6.41 -36.84
C ASP A 2 53.87 5.30 -35.93
N ARG A 3 53.30 4.88 -34.80
CA ARG A 3 51.99 5.16 -34.19
C ARG A 3 52.04 4.64 -32.74
N SER A 4 51.51 5.45 -31.84
CA SER A 4 50.75 5.16 -30.61
C SER A 4 51.01 3.92 -29.74
N LYS A 5 51.26 4.25 -28.47
CA LYS A 5 50.98 3.49 -27.24
C LYS A 5 49.64 2.74 -27.31
N ASN A 6 49.65 1.44 -27.01
CA ASN A 6 48.44 0.68 -26.70
C ASN A 6 48.25 0.65 -25.18
N ASP A 7 47.45 1.60 -24.70
CA ASP A 7 46.87 1.54 -23.36
C ASP A 7 45.80 0.45 -23.34
N ASN A 8 46.08 -0.63 -22.60
CA ASN A 8 45.11 -1.67 -22.28
C ASN A 8 44.03 -1.09 -21.35
N LEU A 9 43.00 -0.51 -21.95
CA LEU A 9 41.73 -0.19 -21.30
C LEU A 9 41.05 -1.51 -20.88
N SER A 10 41.33 -1.92 -19.63
CA SER A 10 40.54 -2.88 -18.86
C SER A 10 39.09 -2.41 -18.85
N GLY A 11 38.31 -2.91 -19.81
CA GLY A 11 36.86 -2.78 -19.86
C GLY A 11 36.23 -3.45 -18.64
N LYS A 12 36.16 -2.72 -17.53
CA LYS A 12 35.30 -3.06 -16.40
C LYS A 12 33.89 -3.05 -16.93
N SER A 13 33.33 -4.24 -17.15
CA SER A 13 31.98 -4.41 -17.67
C SER A 13 30.99 -3.70 -16.75
N LEU A 14 30.42 -2.62 -17.27
CA LEU A 14 29.47 -1.75 -16.59
C LEU A 14 28.07 -2.38 -16.56
N TRP A 15 27.96 -3.66 -16.18
CA TRP A 15 26.66 -4.29 -15.93
C TRP A 15 26.13 -3.76 -14.61
N LYS A 16 25.47 -2.61 -14.66
CA LYS A 16 24.62 -2.11 -13.57
C LYS A 16 23.58 -3.19 -13.30
N THR A 17 23.74 -3.91 -12.19
CA THR A 17 22.77 -4.94 -11.78
C THR A 17 21.44 -4.26 -11.51
N THR A 18 20.44 -4.48 -12.36
CA THR A 18 19.09 -3.94 -12.16
C THR A 18 18.54 -4.46 -10.83
N PRO A 19 18.14 -3.58 -9.89
CA PRO A 19 17.47 -4.01 -8.68
C PRO A 19 16.19 -4.76 -9.05
N THR A 20 16.09 -6.04 -8.67
CA THR A 20 14.86 -6.81 -8.82
C THR A 20 14.08 -6.79 -7.50
N ALA A 21 12.75 -6.90 -7.56
CA ALA A 21 11.90 -7.01 -6.37
C ALA A 21 12.35 -8.11 -5.40
N ALA A 22 12.84 -9.22 -5.94
CA ALA A 22 13.36 -10.36 -5.18
C ALA A 22 14.66 -10.05 -4.42
N ARG A 23 15.45 -9.07 -4.87
CA ARG A 23 16.75 -8.72 -4.29
C ARG A 23 16.71 -7.44 -3.45
N ASN A 24 15.89 -6.47 -3.83
CA ASN A 24 15.76 -5.21 -3.11
C ASN A 24 14.38 -4.57 -3.32
N LEU A 25 13.38 -5.07 -2.58
CA LEU A 25 12.02 -4.56 -2.67
C LEU A 25 11.93 -3.07 -2.31
N ASP A 26 12.63 -2.64 -1.26
CA ASP A 26 12.54 -1.27 -0.75
C ASP A 26 12.99 -0.23 -1.77
N MET A 27 14.00 -0.55 -2.60
CA MET A 27 14.47 0.32 -3.67
C MET A 27 13.44 0.53 -4.79
N ILE A 28 12.55 -0.44 -5.02
CA ILE A 28 11.58 -0.37 -6.13
C ILE A 28 10.21 0.13 -5.68
N LEU A 29 9.88 0.04 -4.38
CA LEU A 29 8.56 0.41 -3.86
C LEU A 29 8.17 1.86 -4.19
N GLY A 30 9.14 2.77 -4.32
CA GLY A 30 8.87 4.17 -4.68
C GLY A 30 8.44 4.40 -6.13
N SER A 31 8.65 3.42 -7.02
CA SER A 31 8.32 3.52 -8.45
C SER A 31 7.18 2.59 -8.87
N VAL A 32 6.64 1.79 -7.96
CA VAL A 32 5.59 0.81 -8.24
C VAL A 32 4.21 1.41 -7.97
N VAL A 33 3.34 1.38 -8.99
CA VAL A 33 1.93 1.78 -8.85
C VAL A 33 1.06 0.63 -8.38
N LYS A 34 1.28 -0.59 -8.89
CA LYS A 34 0.53 -1.80 -8.56
C LYS A 34 1.47 -2.83 -7.96
N LEU A 35 1.23 -3.21 -6.71
CA LEU A 35 2.11 -4.10 -5.97
C LEU A 35 1.49 -5.50 -5.86
N PRO A 36 2.13 -6.56 -6.38
CA PRO A 36 1.68 -7.93 -6.19
C PRO A 36 1.57 -8.29 -4.70
N LEU A 37 0.56 -9.10 -4.36
CA LEU A 37 0.25 -9.49 -2.98
C LEU A 37 1.45 -10.06 -2.22
N THR A 38 2.32 -10.81 -2.90
CA THR A 38 3.53 -11.43 -2.33
C THR A 38 4.49 -10.42 -1.71
N TYR A 39 4.41 -9.15 -2.11
CA TYR A 39 5.27 -8.08 -1.60
C TYR A 39 4.56 -7.18 -0.57
N TRP A 40 3.31 -7.47 -0.23
CA TRP A 40 2.57 -6.69 0.75
C TRP A 40 3.13 -6.89 2.16
N ARG A 41 3.18 -5.80 2.92
CA ARG A 41 3.55 -5.80 4.34
C ARG A 41 2.44 -5.12 5.14
N GLU A 42 2.50 -5.27 6.45
CA GLU A 42 1.60 -4.56 7.36
C GLU A 42 1.82 -3.05 7.20
N ASN A 43 0.78 -2.28 7.47
CA ASN A 43 0.78 -0.82 7.37
C ASN A 43 0.93 -0.26 5.95
N PHE A 44 0.91 -1.08 4.89
CA PHE A 44 0.76 -0.58 3.54
C PHE A 44 -0.63 0.02 3.34
N PHE A 45 -0.65 1.16 2.66
CA PHE A 45 -1.85 1.92 2.32
C PHE A 45 -2.07 1.89 0.82
N PHE A 46 -3.30 1.58 0.43
CA PHE A 46 -3.69 1.45 -0.96
C PHE A 46 -4.93 2.27 -1.27
N MET A 47 -5.05 2.68 -2.53
CA MET A 47 -6.22 3.35 -3.10
C MET A 47 -6.87 2.49 -4.18
N GLY A 48 -8.14 2.76 -4.48
CA GLY A 48 -8.82 2.15 -5.63
C GLY A 48 -9.61 0.89 -5.31
N ALA A 49 -9.92 0.59 -4.04
CA ALA A 49 -10.82 -0.51 -3.72
C ALA A 49 -12.26 -0.12 -4.09
N ASP A 50 -12.90 -0.92 -4.94
CA ASP A 50 -14.24 -0.63 -5.44
C ASP A 50 -15.31 -0.76 -4.34
N ASP A 51 -16.24 0.20 -4.29
CA ASP A 51 -17.32 0.26 -3.29
C ASP A 51 -18.23 -0.98 -3.35
N ALA A 52 -18.56 -1.48 -4.54
CA ALA A 52 -19.39 -2.67 -4.71
C ALA A 52 -18.64 -3.93 -4.24
N GLU A 53 -17.35 -4.03 -4.57
CA GLU A 53 -16.52 -5.13 -4.08
C GLU A 53 -16.39 -5.15 -2.55
N LEU A 54 -16.20 -3.98 -1.93
CA LEU A 54 -16.16 -3.86 -0.47
C LEU A 54 -17.52 -4.23 0.16
N PHE A 55 -18.62 -3.80 -0.45
CA PHE A 55 -19.98 -4.18 -0.02
C PHE A 55 -20.17 -5.70 -0.04
N GLU A 56 -19.90 -6.35 -1.18
CA GLU A 56 -20.08 -7.80 -1.34
C GLU A 56 -19.21 -8.59 -0.35
N ARG A 57 -17.92 -8.27 -0.25
CA ARG A 57 -16.98 -8.99 0.62
C ARG A 57 -17.22 -8.75 2.10
N SER A 58 -17.86 -7.64 2.45
CA SER A 58 -18.24 -7.34 3.84
C SER A 58 -19.60 -7.93 4.23
N THR A 59 -20.27 -8.67 3.32
CA THR A 59 -21.64 -9.16 3.51
C THR A 59 -22.59 -8.00 3.86
N GLY A 60 -22.45 -6.87 3.16
CA GLY A 60 -23.26 -5.67 3.35
C GLY A 60 -22.93 -4.82 4.57
N LYS A 61 -21.87 -5.13 5.35
CA LYS A 61 -21.45 -4.29 6.49
C LYS A 61 -20.81 -2.98 6.06
N PHE A 62 -20.13 -2.98 4.91
CA PHE A 62 -19.65 -1.76 4.28
C PHE A 62 -20.81 -1.08 3.57
N PRO A 63 -21.09 0.21 3.81
CA PRO A 63 -22.28 0.85 3.24
C PRO A 63 -22.10 1.06 1.73
N LYS A 64 -22.96 0.44 0.92
CA LYS A 64 -23.00 0.72 -0.52
C LYS A 64 -23.41 2.16 -0.75
N THR A 65 -22.62 2.89 -1.48
CA THR A 65 -22.98 4.24 -1.91
C THR A 65 -23.72 4.18 -3.24
N SER A 66 -24.62 5.14 -3.46
CA SER A 66 -25.37 5.26 -4.72
C SER A 66 -24.53 5.81 -5.89
N HIS A 67 -23.25 6.10 -5.68
CA HIS A 67 -22.38 6.75 -6.65
C HIS A 67 -21.54 5.70 -7.39
N PRO A 68 -21.79 5.45 -8.70
CA PRO A 68 -21.03 4.49 -9.48
C PRO A 68 -19.54 4.88 -9.54
N GLY A 69 -18.65 3.88 -9.53
CA GLY A 69 -17.21 4.09 -9.67
C GLY A 69 -16.52 4.69 -8.44
N LYS A 70 -17.23 4.82 -7.31
CA LYS A 70 -16.62 5.25 -6.07
C LYS A 70 -15.61 4.21 -5.58
N THR A 71 -14.44 4.70 -5.19
CA THR A 71 -13.40 3.85 -4.60
C THR A 71 -13.00 4.34 -3.22
N HIS A 72 -12.45 3.42 -2.45
CA HIS A 72 -12.07 3.64 -1.08
C HIS A 72 -10.61 3.27 -0.84
N PRO A 73 -9.94 3.98 0.08
CA PRO A 73 -8.67 3.53 0.60
C PRO A 73 -8.83 2.25 1.40
N ILE A 74 -7.79 1.42 1.39
CA ILE A 74 -7.67 0.27 2.28
C ILE A 74 -6.32 0.27 2.98
N PHE A 75 -6.31 -0.31 4.18
CA PHE A 75 -5.14 -0.47 5.01
C PHE A 75 -4.87 -1.94 5.25
N SER A 76 -3.64 -2.35 5.01
CA SER A 76 -3.18 -3.73 5.21
C SER A 76 -2.86 -4.00 6.67
N LEU A 77 -3.47 -5.05 7.22
CA LEU A 77 -3.36 -5.38 8.64
C LEU A 77 -2.40 -6.54 8.89
N LYS A 78 -2.60 -7.67 8.21
CA LYS A 78 -1.73 -8.85 8.35
C LYS A 78 -1.86 -9.81 7.17
N ALA A 79 -0.80 -10.56 6.88
CA ALA A 79 -0.85 -11.64 5.92
C ALA A 79 -1.79 -12.76 6.38
N LEU A 80 -2.43 -13.45 5.42
CA LEU A 80 -3.16 -14.69 5.68
C LEU A 80 -2.22 -15.91 5.59
N PRO A 81 -2.54 -17.02 6.27
CA PRO A 81 -1.76 -18.25 6.16
C PRO A 81 -1.62 -18.71 4.70
N ASN A 82 -0.50 -19.39 4.40
CA ASN A 82 -0.22 -19.97 3.10
C ASN A 82 -0.28 -18.98 1.93
N HIS A 83 -0.03 -17.69 2.17
CA HIS A 83 -0.08 -16.62 1.16
C HIS A 83 -1.46 -16.50 0.46
N ALA A 84 -2.53 -16.97 1.10
CA ALA A 84 -3.88 -16.99 0.52
C ALA A 84 -4.47 -15.59 0.28
N GLY A 85 -3.90 -14.56 0.91
CA GLY A 85 -4.42 -13.21 0.84
C GLY A 85 -3.79 -12.29 1.88
N TYR A 86 -4.36 -11.09 2.00
CA TYR A 86 -4.08 -10.17 3.10
C TYR A 86 -5.37 -9.83 3.83
N ARG A 87 -5.31 -9.76 5.16
CA ARG A 87 -6.36 -9.14 5.95
C ARG A 87 -6.20 -7.63 5.89
N VAL A 88 -7.28 -6.93 5.55
CA VAL A 88 -7.32 -5.48 5.41
C VAL A 88 -8.53 -4.91 6.12
N CYS A 89 -8.55 -3.59 6.31
CA CYS A 89 -9.76 -2.84 6.58
C CYS A 89 -9.89 -1.66 5.60
N PRO A 90 -11.12 -1.25 5.26
CA PRO A 90 -11.32 -0.01 4.53
C PRO A 90 -11.04 1.19 5.44
N CYS A 91 -10.73 2.32 4.82
CA CYS A 91 -10.50 3.57 5.51
C CYS A 91 -11.55 4.62 5.15
N SER A 92 -11.81 5.53 6.10
CA SER A 92 -12.78 6.60 5.97
C SER A 92 -12.13 7.95 6.26
N SER A 93 -12.57 9.00 5.56
CA SER A 93 -12.23 10.39 5.91
C SER A 93 -13.03 10.92 7.09
N ARG A 94 -14.11 10.23 7.47
CA ARG A 94 -15.02 10.62 8.55
C ARG A 94 -14.63 9.91 9.84
N LYS A 95 -14.53 10.69 10.91
CA LYS A 95 -14.34 10.17 12.26
C LYS A 95 -15.54 9.27 12.63
N PRO A 96 -15.32 8.09 13.23
CA PRO A 96 -16.41 7.32 13.82
C PRO A 96 -17.07 8.11 14.95
N PHE A 97 -18.39 8.37 14.86
CA PHE A 97 -19.14 9.10 15.88
C PHE A 97 -19.34 8.25 17.15
N ASP A 98 -19.67 6.97 16.99
CA ASP A 98 -20.11 6.09 18.09
C ASP A 98 -19.02 5.10 18.55
N ARG A 99 -17.74 5.49 18.52
CA ARG A 99 -16.65 4.61 18.95
C ARG A 99 -15.70 5.25 19.94
N TYR A 100 -15.64 4.63 21.11
CA TYR A 100 -14.76 5.02 22.21
C TYR A 100 -13.28 4.73 21.94
N GLY A 101 -12.95 3.91 20.94
CA GLY A 101 -11.56 3.67 20.52
C GLY A 101 -11.47 3.56 19.01
N TYR A 102 -10.50 4.25 18.42
CA TYR A 102 -10.25 4.21 16.98
C TYR A 102 -8.79 4.51 16.65
N ARG A 103 -8.34 3.96 15.51
CA ARG A 103 -7.04 4.26 14.91
C ARG A 103 -7.23 5.08 13.65
N TYR A 104 -6.31 6.01 13.40
CA TYR A 104 -6.29 6.77 12.16
C TYR A 104 -4.87 7.18 11.76
N ILE A 105 -4.69 7.33 10.46
CA ILE A 105 -3.49 7.94 9.87
C ILE A 105 -3.72 9.45 9.86
N ARG A 106 -2.80 10.20 10.47
CA ARG A 106 -2.89 11.66 10.52
C ARG A 106 -2.74 12.31 9.13
N LYS A 107 -3.48 13.39 8.88
CA LYS A 107 -3.24 14.33 7.78
C LYS A 107 -1.80 14.82 7.81
N GLY A 108 -1.20 15.05 6.64
CA GLY A 108 0.19 15.48 6.47
C GLY A 108 1.21 14.37 6.72
N CYS A 109 0.78 13.14 7.00
CA CYS A 109 1.71 12.02 7.04
C CYS A 109 2.31 11.76 5.66
N ARG A 110 3.64 11.72 5.57
CA ARG A 110 4.35 11.24 4.39
C ARG A 110 4.56 9.73 4.49
N LEU A 111 3.98 9.01 3.53
CA LEU A 111 4.12 7.57 3.43
C LEU A 111 5.51 7.21 2.92
N ARG A 112 6.11 6.15 3.47
CA ARG A 112 7.45 5.69 3.07
C ARG A 112 7.40 5.16 1.64
N PHE A 113 8.58 5.17 1.01
CA PHE A 113 8.87 4.74 -0.37
C PHE A 113 8.32 5.67 -1.45
N THR A 114 7.05 6.08 -1.37
CA THR A 114 6.39 6.88 -2.41
C THR A 114 6.44 8.39 -2.16
N ASN A 115 6.78 8.81 -0.92
CA ASN A 115 6.65 10.19 -0.44
C ASN A 115 5.23 10.78 -0.58
N HIS A 116 4.21 9.92 -0.72
CA HIS A 116 2.83 10.36 -0.80
C HIS A 116 2.41 11.03 0.51
N GLU A 117 1.91 12.27 0.45
CA GLU A 117 1.43 12.99 1.62
C GLU A 117 -0.09 12.85 1.76
N MET A 118 -0.53 12.41 2.94
CA MET A 118 -1.95 12.23 3.26
C MET A 118 -2.67 13.58 3.30
N ASP A 119 -3.63 13.79 2.41
CA ASP A 119 -4.40 15.05 2.29
C ASP A 119 -5.38 15.28 3.44
N ARG A 120 -5.81 14.21 4.11
CA ARG A 120 -6.77 14.22 5.23
C ARG A 120 -6.49 13.10 6.23
N ASN A 121 -7.16 13.16 7.38
CA ASN A 121 -7.15 12.04 8.32
C ASN A 121 -7.84 10.83 7.69
N SER A 122 -7.23 9.66 7.82
CA SER A 122 -7.76 8.40 7.30
C SER A 122 -8.01 7.44 8.46
N TYR A 123 -9.26 7.33 8.88
CA TYR A 123 -9.72 6.49 9.98
C TYR A 123 -9.84 5.04 9.53
N LEU A 124 -9.23 4.13 10.29
CA LEU A 124 -9.27 2.69 10.01
C LEU A 124 -10.61 2.12 10.48
N VAL A 125 -11.38 1.52 9.57
CA VAL A 125 -12.71 0.96 9.87
C VAL A 125 -12.55 -0.52 10.29
N GLU A 126 -11.90 -0.75 11.43
CA GLU A 126 -11.42 -2.08 11.84
C GLU A 126 -12.52 -3.08 12.26
N ASN A 127 -13.77 -2.65 12.37
CA ASN A 127 -14.91 -3.57 12.50
C ASN A 127 -15.29 -4.23 11.18
N ILE A 128 -14.79 -3.71 10.05
CA ILE A 128 -14.97 -4.28 8.72
C ILE A 128 -13.62 -4.85 8.31
N LEU A 129 -13.42 -6.13 8.64
CA LEU A 129 -12.22 -6.87 8.28
C LEU A 129 -12.51 -7.70 7.04
N LEU A 130 -11.68 -7.52 6.02
CA LEU A 130 -11.81 -8.21 4.74
C LEU A 130 -10.56 -9.03 4.47
N ASN A 131 -10.74 -10.19 3.86
CA ASN A 131 -9.64 -11.01 3.34
C ASN A 131 -9.57 -10.77 1.83
N LEU A 132 -8.52 -10.11 1.35
CA LEU A 132 -8.35 -9.83 -0.07
C LEU A 132 -7.50 -10.92 -0.74
N PRO A 133 -8.00 -11.53 -1.83
CA PRO A 133 -7.21 -12.46 -2.62
C PRO A 133 -6.27 -11.70 -3.59
N PRO A 134 -5.28 -12.39 -4.19
CA PRO A 134 -4.33 -11.80 -5.13
C PRO A 134 -4.97 -11.07 -6.33
N THR A 135 -6.11 -11.57 -6.83
CA THR A 135 -6.82 -11.01 -7.99
C THR A 135 -7.32 -9.58 -7.78
N ILE A 136 -7.50 -9.19 -6.52
CA ILE A 136 -7.97 -7.85 -6.14
C ILE A 136 -6.80 -6.95 -5.78
N ALA A 137 -5.80 -7.52 -5.10
CA ALA A 137 -4.58 -6.81 -4.75
C ALA A 137 -3.92 -6.11 -5.95
N ILE A 138 -3.89 -6.77 -7.12
CA ILE A 138 -3.28 -6.20 -8.34
C ILE A 138 -4.05 -5.01 -8.93
N LYS A 139 -5.33 -4.83 -8.57
CA LYS A 139 -6.14 -3.70 -9.03
C LYS A 139 -5.86 -2.43 -8.23
N LEU A 140 -5.31 -2.58 -7.02
CA LEU A 140 -5.12 -1.49 -6.10
C LEU A 140 -3.84 -0.70 -6.41
N ARG A 141 -3.92 0.60 -6.16
CA ARG A 141 -2.78 1.50 -6.27
C ARG A 141 -2.05 1.55 -4.94
N PHE A 142 -0.78 1.17 -4.92
CA PHE A 142 0.09 1.34 -3.77
C PHE A 142 0.40 2.82 -3.57
N ASN A 143 0.09 3.33 -2.37
CA ASN A 143 0.37 4.71 -2.00
C ASN A 143 1.53 4.82 -1.00
N GLY A 144 2.03 3.73 -0.43
CA GLY A 144 3.19 3.72 0.46
C GLY A 144 2.95 2.93 1.75
N GLU A 145 3.99 2.85 2.58
CA GLU A 145 3.92 2.30 3.94
C GLU A 145 3.66 3.43 4.93
N VAL A 146 2.69 3.24 5.83
CA VAL A 146 2.38 4.20 6.88
C VAL A 146 3.38 4.06 8.03
N PRO A 147 4.19 5.11 8.33
CA PRO A 147 5.05 5.09 9.51
C PRO A 147 4.23 4.97 10.81
N ASN A 148 4.71 4.20 11.78
CA ASN A 148 4.06 4.07 13.10
C ASN A 148 3.87 5.43 13.79
N VAL A 149 4.79 6.39 13.60
CA VAL A 149 4.70 7.76 14.14
C VAL A 149 3.51 8.55 13.59
N CYS A 150 2.93 8.14 12.46
CA CYS A 150 1.73 8.74 11.90
C CYS A 150 0.44 8.06 12.35
N MET A 151 0.53 6.87 12.95
CA MET A 151 -0.61 6.11 13.42
C MET A 151 -1.03 6.62 14.79
N VAL A 152 -2.18 7.27 14.85
CA VAL A 152 -2.74 7.75 16.12
C VAL A 152 -3.74 6.74 16.63
N VAL A 153 -3.52 6.28 17.86
CA VAL A 153 -4.42 5.39 18.58
C VAL A 153 -5.13 6.21 19.65
N LYS A 154 -6.45 6.35 19.53
CA LYS A 154 -7.28 6.87 20.60
C LYS A 154 -7.88 5.69 21.35
N LYS A 155 -7.49 5.57 22.62
CA LYS A 155 -8.07 4.64 23.58
C LYS A 155 -9.05 5.42 24.45
N LYS A 156 -10.04 4.73 24.99
CA LYS A 156 -10.88 5.24 26.06
C LYS A 156 -10.04 5.50 27.31
#